data_AF-A0A963LWC5-F1
#
_entry.id   AF-A0A963LWC5-F1
#
_cell.length_a   1.000
_cell.length_b   1.000
_cell.length_c   1.000
_cell.angle_alpha   90.00
_cell.angle_beta   90.00
_cell.angle_gamma   90.00
#
_symmetry.space_group_name_H-M   'P 1'
#
loop_
_entity.id
_entity.type
_entity.pdbx_description
1 polymer ?
#
loop_
_entity_poly.entity_id
_entity_poly.type
_entity_poly.pdbx_seq_one_letter_code
_entity_poly.pdbx_strand_id
1 'polypeptide(L)'
;MTPAIDYLNPELPADLRIVPMPVVDATDENLEGYGRLVTNPDNVLVEITHWPATGWRPVDPDTGREGGTSEGIFVSEWKGDVLYGRNDAIGGHYILAYAEPPDVAREDHQRPPKRM
;
A
#
# COMPACT_ATOMS: atom_id res chain seq x y z
N MET A 1 3.22 -17.57 -18.51
CA MET A 1 2.35 -16.61 -17.80
C MET A 1 2.54 -16.87 -16.32
N THR A 2 3.03 -15.89 -15.57
CA THR A 2 3.08 -15.97 -14.11
C THR A 2 1.64 -15.96 -13.58
N PRO A 3 1.24 -16.84 -12.65
CA PRO A 3 -0.08 -16.78 -12.06
C PRO A 3 -0.30 -15.40 -11.41
N ALA A 4 -1.54 -14.90 -11.51
CA ALA A 4 -1.90 -13.66 -10.83
C ALA A 4 -1.69 -13.83 -9.32
N ILE A 5 -1.12 -12.81 -8.68
CA ILE A 5 -0.94 -12.79 -7.23
C ILE A 5 -2.31 -12.81 -6.57
N ASP A 6 -2.54 -13.74 -5.65
CA ASP A 6 -3.73 -13.73 -4.80
C ASP A 6 -3.52 -12.74 -3.66
N TYR A 7 -3.99 -11.51 -3.85
CA TYR A 7 -3.89 -10.46 -2.84
C TYR A 7 -4.80 -10.70 -1.61
N LEU A 8 -5.64 -11.73 -1.62
CA LEU A 8 -6.46 -12.16 -0.48
C LEU A 8 -5.81 -13.32 0.28
N ASN A 9 -4.81 -13.98 -0.31
CA ASN A 9 -4.02 -15.02 0.34
C ASN A 9 -2.53 -14.88 -0.04
N PRO A 10 -1.82 -13.89 0.52
CA PRO A 10 -0.42 -13.62 0.18
C PRO A 10 0.59 -14.68 0.66
N GLU A 11 0.15 -15.80 1.25
CA GLU A 11 0.99 -16.90 1.77
C GLU A 11 2.18 -16.42 2.63
N LEU A 12 1.93 -15.44 3.51
CA LEU A 12 2.95 -14.87 4.38
C LEU A 12 3.47 -15.94 5.36
N PRO A 13 4.80 -16.09 5.51
CA PRO A 13 5.36 -17.05 6.46
C PRO A 13 5.10 -16.61 7.91
N ALA A 14 5.09 -17.57 8.83
CA ALA A 14 5.07 -17.29 10.26
C ALA A 14 6.37 -16.63 10.72
N ASP A 15 6.33 -16.00 11.90
CA ASP A 15 7.50 -15.42 12.58
C ASP A 15 8.24 -14.35 11.77
N LEU A 16 7.52 -13.60 10.92
CA LEU A 16 8.09 -12.48 10.19
C LEU A 16 8.68 -11.43 11.14
N ARG A 17 9.89 -10.96 10.83
CA ARG A 17 10.53 -9.87 11.57
C ARG A 17 9.72 -8.59 11.40
N ILE A 18 9.23 -8.04 12.51
CA ILE A 18 8.58 -6.72 12.55
C ILE A 18 9.66 -5.65 12.67
N VAL A 19 9.64 -4.68 11.76
CA VAL A 19 10.52 -3.50 11.79
C VAL A 19 9.66 -2.27 12.05
N PRO A 20 9.78 -1.60 13.22
CA PRO A 20 9.04 -0.39 13.48
C PRO A 20 9.58 0.75 12.61
N MET A 21 8.71 1.38 11.82
CA MET A 21 9.05 2.57 11.06
C MET A 21 8.68 3.83 11.86
N PRO A 22 9.57 4.82 12.03
CA PRO A 22 9.21 6.07 12.68
C PRO A 22 8.20 6.83 11.83
N VAL A 23 7.20 7.42 12.49
CA VAL A 23 6.31 8.41 11.87
C VAL A 23 6.97 9.78 12.02
N VAL A 24 7.13 10.49 10.91
CA VAL A 24 7.70 11.84 10.86
C VAL A 24 6.69 12.74 10.18
N ASP A 25 6.49 13.94 10.70
CA ASP A 25 5.61 14.93 10.08
C ASP A 25 6.14 15.30 8.69
N ALA A 26 5.27 15.34 7.69
CA ALA A 26 5.66 15.80 6.36
C ALA A 26 5.86 17.32 6.36
N THR A 27 7.05 17.78 5.94
CA THR A 27 7.39 19.20 5.77
C THR A 27 8.02 19.41 4.40
N ASP A 28 8.03 20.64 3.90
CA ASP A 28 8.70 20.94 2.63
C ASP A 28 10.19 20.58 2.65
N GLU A 29 10.85 20.76 3.80
CA GLU A 29 12.28 20.44 3.99
C GLU A 29 12.55 18.94 3.94
N ASN A 30 11.78 18.12 4.66
CA ASN A 30 12.06 16.68 4.71
C ASN A 30 11.52 15.90 3.50
N LEU A 31 10.65 16.52 2.69
CA LEU A 31 10.21 15.99 1.42
C LEU A 31 11.13 16.37 0.25
N GLU A 32 12.15 17.22 0.46
CA GLU A 32 13.05 17.64 -0.61
C GLU A 32 13.65 16.43 -1.34
N GLY A 33 13.53 16.42 -2.68
CA GLY A 33 13.97 15.31 -3.54
C GLY A 33 13.02 14.11 -3.60
N TYR A 34 12.05 13.98 -2.71
CA TYR A 34 11.02 12.94 -2.71
C TYR A 34 9.66 13.45 -3.20
N GLY A 35 9.32 14.70 -2.93
CA GLY A 35 8.02 15.28 -3.27
C GLY A 35 7.83 16.71 -2.78
N ARG A 36 6.57 17.15 -2.70
CA ARG A 36 6.18 18.45 -2.15
C ARG A 36 4.76 18.38 -1.60
N LEU A 37 4.46 19.21 -0.61
CA LEU A 37 3.09 19.41 -0.14
C LEU A 37 2.32 20.28 -1.13
N VAL A 38 1.03 19.97 -1.32
CA VAL A 38 0.16 20.69 -2.25
C VAL A 38 -1.16 21.02 -1.54
N THR A 39 -1.62 22.26 -1.67
CA THR A 39 -2.86 22.72 -1.03
C THR A 39 -4.09 22.51 -1.92
N ASN A 40 -3.91 22.51 -3.23
CA ASN A 40 -4.94 22.17 -4.19
C ASN A 40 -4.40 21.13 -5.19
N PRO A 41 -4.85 19.87 -5.13
CA PRO A 41 -4.38 18.82 -6.04
C PRO A 41 -4.74 19.10 -7.51
N ASP A 42 -5.84 19.82 -7.79
CA ASP A 42 -6.29 20.11 -9.17
C ASP A 42 -5.30 21.00 -9.94
N ASN A 43 -4.44 21.72 -9.22
CA ASN A 43 -3.43 22.60 -9.80
C ASN A 43 -2.12 21.86 -10.12
N VAL A 44 -2.07 20.53 -9.93
CA VAL A 44 -0.84 19.74 -10.00
C VAL A 44 -0.99 18.66 -11.06
N LEU A 45 -0.15 18.72 -12.08
CA LEU A 45 0.00 17.63 -13.02
C LEU A 45 0.88 16.54 -12.41
N VAL A 46 0.38 15.30 -12.41
CA VAL A 46 1.15 14.12 -12.01
C VAL A 46 1.77 13.51 -13.25
N GLU A 47 3.10 13.43 -13.28
CA GLU A 47 3.83 12.78 -14.37
C GLU A 47 4.05 11.30 -14.04
N ILE A 48 3.68 10.41 -14.96
CA ILE A 48 4.00 8.97 -14.84
C ILE A 48 5.35 8.73 -15.51
N THR A 49 6.42 8.86 -14.72
CA THR A 49 7.78 8.55 -15.14
C THR A 49 8.22 7.18 -14.65
N HIS A 50 9.26 6.65 -15.28
CA HIS A 50 9.80 5.35 -14.89
C HIS A 50 10.54 5.54 -13.58
N TRP A 51 10.33 4.64 -12.64
CA TRP A 51 10.95 4.71 -11.33
C TRP A 51 12.46 4.90 -11.44
N PRO A 52 13.05 5.80 -10.64
CA PRO A 52 14.48 6.02 -10.67
C PRO A 52 15.22 4.81 -10.09
N ALA A 53 16.14 4.23 -10.87
CA ALA A 53 17.01 3.15 -10.43
C ALA A 53 18.40 3.70 -10.04
N THR A 54 18.47 4.46 -8.94
CA THR A 54 19.72 5.12 -8.49
C THR A 54 20.68 4.19 -7.74
N GLY A 55 20.24 3.01 -7.36
CA GLY A 55 21.03 1.98 -6.68
C GLY A 55 21.58 0.92 -7.63
N TRP A 56 22.03 -0.20 -7.05
CA TRP A 56 22.59 -1.33 -7.81
C TRP A 56 21.54 -2.25 -8.46
N ARG A 57 20.28 -2.17 -8.01
CA ARG A 57 19.19 -3.00 -8.52
C ARG A 57 18.44 -2.24 -9.62
N PRO A 58 18.41 -2.74 -10.87
CA PRO A 58 17.61 -2.14 -11.92
C PRO A 58 16.12 -2.34 -11.64
N VAL A 59 15.29 -1.50 -12.26
CA VAL A 59 13.85 -1.77 -12.37
C VAL A 59 13.66 -2.97 -13.30
N ASP A 60 12.69 -3.83 -12.97
CA ASP A 60 12.43 -5.03 -13.78
C ASP A 60 11.97 -4.63 -15.20
N PRO A 61 12.39 -5.38 -16.25
CA PRO A 61 12.00 -5.09 -17.62
C PRO A 61 10.48 -4.93 -17.77
N ASP A 62 10.07 -3.95 -18.57
CA ASP A 62 8.66 -3.62 -18.85
C ASP A 62 7.85 -3.13 -17.63
N THR A 63 8.48 -2.83 -16.49
CA THR A 63 7.82 -2.31 -15.29
C THR A 63 8.19 -0.86 -14.95
N GLY A 64 7.70 -0.36 -13.81
CA GLY A 64 8.14 0.91 -13.22
C GLY A 64 7.55 2.17 -13.84
N ARG A 65 6.68 2.04 -14.85
CA ARG A 65 5.98 3.16 -15.50
C ARG A 65 4.47 2.90 -15.65
N GLU A 66 3.93 2.11 -14.72
CA GLU A 66 2.56 1.57 -14.73
C GLU A 66 1.57 2.43 -13.92
N GLY A 67 1.92 3.70 -13.68
CA GLY A 67 1.00 4.64 -13.02
C GLY A 67 -0.24 4.93 -13.87
N GLY A 68 -1.26 5.48 -13.24
CA GLY A 68 -2.50 5.89 -13.88
C GLY A 68 -3.39 6.62 -12.87
N THR A 69 -4.44 7.27 -13.36
CA THR A 69 -5.47 7.87 -12.50
C THR A 69 -6.83 7.29 -12.86
N SER A 70 -7.61 6.96 -11.83
CA SER A 70 -9.02 6.59 -11.93
C SER A 70 -9.71 7.14 -10.70
N GLU A 71 -11.01 7.40 -10.81
CA GLU A 71 -11.82 7.92 -9.72
C GLU A 71 -12.91 6.92 -9.37
N GLY A 72 -13.10 6.69 -8.07
CA GLY A 72 -14.13 5.78 -7.57
C GLY A 72 -14.03 5.60 -6.06
N ILE A 73 -14.91 4.76 -5.54
CA ILE A 73 -14.95 4.48 -4.11
C ILE A 73 -13.85 3.47 -3.77
N PHE A 74 -13.08 3.81 -2.74
CA PHE A 74 -12.19 2.89 -2.06
C PHE A 74 -12.79 2.59 -0.69
N VAL A 75 -13.19 1.33 -0.48
CA VAL A 75 -13.71 0.85 0.80
C VAL A 75 -12.58 0.22 1.58
N SER A 76 -12.48 0.56 2.87
CA SER A 76 -11.59 -0.09 3.81
C SER A 76 -12.42 -0.61 4.98
N GLU A 77 -12.37 -1.92 5.25
CA GLU A 77 -13.15 -2.56 6.32
C GLU A 77 -12.31 -3.54 7.13
N TRP A 78 -12.52 -3.54 8.45
CA TRP A 78 -11.96 -4.54 9.33
C TRP A 78 -12.89 -5.75 9.43
N LYS A 79 -12.32 -6.95 9.30
CA LYS A 79 -12.92 -8.21 9.74
C LYS A 79 -11.97 -8.82 10.76
N GLY A 80 -12.35 -8.76 12.04
CA GLY A 80 -11.45 -9.10 13.15
C GLY A 80 -10.12 -8.36 13.06
N ASP A 81 -9.03 -9.09 12.87
CA ASP A 81 -7.65 -8.59 12.76
C ASP A 81 -7.22 -8.27 11.33
N VAL A 82 -8.06 -8.45 10.30
CA VAL A 82 -7.66 -8.26 8.89
C VAL A 82 -8.35 -7.02 8.32
N LEU A 83 -7.57 -6.10 7.75
CA LEU A 83 -8.07 -4.94 7.03
C LEU A 83 -8.18 -5.27 5.55
N TYR A 84 -9.39 -5.30 5.02
CA TYR A 84 -9.65 -5.46 3.60
C TYR A 84 -9.79 -4.11 2.91
N GLY A 85 -9.27 -4.03 1.69
CA GLY A 85 -9.48 -2.92 0.78
C GLY A 85 -10.18 -3.37 -0.49
N ARG A 86 -11.20 -2.61 -0.90
CA ARG A 86 -11.88 -2.80 -2.19
C ARG A 86 -11.87 -1.50 -2.98
N ASN A 87 -11.34 -1.54 -4.18
CA ASN A 87 -11.30 -0.41 -5.10
C ASN A 87 -12.28 -0.65 -6.25
N ASP A 88 -13.44 -0.01 -6.17
CA ASP A 88 -14.49 -0.15 -7.17
C ASP A 88 -14.13 0.49 -8.52
N ALA A 89 -13.17 1.42 -8.54
CA ALA A 89 -12.72 2.09 -9.77
C ALA A 89 -11.94 1.16 -10.71
N ILE A 90 -11.32 0.11 -10.17
CA ILE A 90 -10.50 -0.85 -10.92
C ILE A 90 -10.87 -2.32 -10.64
N GLY A 91 -11.89 -2.57 -9.82
CA GLY A 91 -12.30 -3.91 -9.39
C GLY A 91 -11.28 -4.62 -8.50
N GLY A 92 -10.45 -3.87 -7.77
CA GLY A 92 -9.41 -4.42 -6.89
C GLY A 92 -9.98 -4.90 -5.56
N HIS A 93 -9.46 -6.02 -5.04
CA HIS A 93 -9.79 -6.54 -3.71
C HIS A 93 -8.54 -7.19 -3.08
N TYR A 94 -8.15 -6.73 -1.90
CA TYR A 94 -6.86 -7.07 -1.31
C TYR A 94 -6.88 -6.94 0.22
N ILE A 95 -5.95 -7.63 0.87
CA ILE A 95 -5.58 -7.36 2.27
C ILE A 95 -4.66 -6.15 2.30
N LEU A 96 -5.01 -5.15 3.12
CA LEU A 96 -4.26 -3.92 3.33
C LEU A 96 -3.33 -3.98 4.55
N ALA A 97 -3.78 -4.63 5.63
CA ALA A 97 -3.05 -4.70 6.88
C ALA A 97 -3.58 -5.82 7.79
N TYR A 98 -2.80 -6.13 8.82
CA TYR A 98 -3.18 -7.01 9.93
C TYR A 98 -2.98 -6.27 11.26
N ALA A 99 -3.94 -6.38 12.18
CA ALA A 99 -3.83 -5.80 13.53
C ALA A 99 -2.99 -6.66 14.50
N GLU A 100 -2.73 -7.91 14.11
CA GLU A 100 -1.89 -8.90 14.78
C GLU A 100 -0.95 -9.54 13.73
N PRO A 101 0.10 -10.29 14.12
CA PRO A 101 0.93 -11.01 13.16
C PRO A 101 0.08 -11.89 12.22
N PRO A 102 0.38 -11.93 10.89
CA PRO A 102 -0.48 -12.59 9.91
C PRO A 102 -0.82 -14.06 10.23
N ASP A 103 0.09 -14.76 10.91
CA ASP A 103 -0.05 -16.17 11.30
C ASP A 103 -1.03 -16.40 12.46
N VAL A 104 -1.38 -15.36 13.22
CA VAL A 104 -2.33 -15.44 14.34
C VAL A 104 -3.55 -14.53 14.17
N ALA A 105 -3.59 -13.70 13.13
CA ALA A 105 -4.70 -12.83 12.82
C ALA A 105 -6.00 -13.62 12.57
N ARG A 106 -7.12 -13.15 13.11
CA ARG A 106 -8.42 -13.82 12.98
C ARG A 106 -9.50 -12.87 12.49
N GLU A 107 -10.33 -13.33 11.56
CA GLU A 107 -11.47 -12.54 11.06
C GLU A 107 -12.71 -12.60 11.98
N ASP A 108 -12.75 -13.54 12.92
CA ASP A 108 -13.96 -13.99 13.61
C ASP A 108 -14.30 -13.21 14.89
N HIS A 109 -13.47 -12.27 15.31
CA HIS A 109 -13.72 -11.51 16.54
C HIS A 109 -14.25 -10.09 16.29
N GLN A 110 -14.81 -9.49 17.33
CA GLN A 110 -15.38 -8.14 17.29
C GLN A 110 -14.60 -7.09 18.11
N ARG A 111 -13.42 -7.45 18.62
CA ARG A 111 -12.57 -6.48 19.32
C ARG A 111 -12.16 -5.37 18.34
N PRO A 112 -12.22 -4.10 18.76
CA PRO A 112 -11.65 -3.03 17.96
C PRO A 112 -10.14 -3.23 17.74
N PRO A 113 -9.61 -2.95 16.53
CA PRO A 113 -8.18 -2.97 16.29
C PRO A 113 -7.51 -1.90 17.15
N LYS A 114 -6.42 -2.26 17.83
CA LYS A 114 -5.67 -1.35 18.71
C LYS A 114 -4.48 -0.70 18.02
N ARG A 115 -4.04 -1.28 16.92
CA ARG A 115 -2.87 -0.89 16.14
C ARG A 115 -3.14 -1.22 14.67
N MET A 116 -2.41 -0.52 13.81
CA MET A 116 -2.14 -0.92 12.44
C MET A 116 -0.69 -1.39 12.37
#